data_AF-A0AAN0LX25-F1
#
_entry.id   AF-A0AAN0LX25-F1
#
_cell.length_a   1.000
_cell.length_b   1.000
_cell.length_c   1.000
_cell.angle_alpha   90.00
_cell.angle_beta   90.00
_cell.angle_gamma   90.00
#
_symmetry.space_group_name_H-M   'P 1'
#
loop_
_entity.id
_entity.type
_entity.pdbx_description
1 polymer ?
#
loop_
_entity_poly.entity_id
_entity_poly.type
_entity_poly.pdbx_seq_one_letter_code
_entity_poly.pdbx_strand_id
1 'polypeptide(L)'
;MKQEDAGRRLKQLTDEYLDTNTISYWQDYLEAWPFLEIYRGVLVNLCQVVTVNKDHVILKNGLKLPVARRRYREILTKMRNLTNE
;
A
#
# COMPACT_ATOMS: atom_id res chain seq x y z
N MET A 1 36.28 -12.99 17.65
CA MET A 1 35.90 -12.72 16.25
C MET A 1 34.39 -12.55 16.22
N LYS A 2 33.89 -11.32 16.10
CA LYS A 2 32.45 -11.01 16.21
C LYS A 2 31.76 -11.42 14.90
N GLN A 3 30.69 -12.21 15.01
CA GLN A 3 29.75 -12.42 13.91
C GLN A 3 29.01 -11.11 13.67
N GLU A 4 29.14 -10.55 12.47
CA GLU A 4 28.29 -9.46 12.02
C GLU A 4 27.08 -10.09 11.33
N ASP A 5 25.96 -10.14 12.05
CA ASP A 5 24.65 -10.45 11.49
C ASP A 5 24.34 -9.44 10.38
N ALA A 6 24.15 -9.94 9.16
CA ALA A 6 23.69 -9.16 8.02
C ALA A 6 22.20 -8.80 8.20
N GLY A 7 21.93 -7.90 9.16
CA GLY A 7 20.63 -7.30 9.37
C GLY A 7 20.13 -6.70 8.06
N ARG A 8 19.04 -7.26 7.55
CA ARG A 8 18.35 -6.86 6.32
C ARG A 8 18.21 -5.34 6.28
N ARG A 9 18.97 -4.65 5.42
CA ARG A 9 18.86 -3.20 5.22
C ARG A 9 17.49 -2.88 4.67
N LEU A 10 16.55 -2.52 5.54
CA LEU A 10 15.28 -1.92 5.15
C LEU A 10 15.61 -0.53 4.57
N LYS A 11 15.60 -0.42 3.24
CA LYS A 11 15.63 0.89 2.57
C LYS A 11 14.21 1.44 2.59
N GLN A 12 13.97 2.40 3.47
CA GLN A 12 12.76 3.21 3.47
C GLN A 12 12.91 4.25 2.35
N LEU A 13 12.14 4.08 1.26
CA LEU A 13 11.97 5.09 0.23
C LEU A 13 10.81 5.99 0.69
N THR A 14 11.14 7.21 1.13
CA THR A 14 10.18 8.25 1.56
C THR A 14 10.49 9.55 0.84
N ASP A 15 10.66 9.48 -0.49
CA ASP A 15 10.67 10.71 -1.27
C ASP A 15 9.20 11.15 -1.38
N GLU A 16 8.85 12.20 -0.64
CA GLU A 16 7.57 12.86 -0.75
C GLU A 16 7.61 13.84 -1.92
N TYR A 17 6.66 13.69 -2.84
CA TYR A 17 6.50 14.61 -3.98
C TYR A 17 5.15 15.29 -3.88
N LEU A 18 5.15 16.61 -4.12
CA LEU A 18 3.93 17.38 -4.26
C LEU A 18 3.48 17.34 -5.71
N ASP A 19 2.21 17.02 -5.91
CA ASP A 19 1.59 16.96 -7.24
C ASP A 19 0.27 17.75 -7.20
N THR A 20 -0.07 18.43 -8.29
CA THR A 20 -1.29 19.26 -8.39
C THR A 20 -2.51 18.51 -8.89
N ASN A 21 -2.35 17.26 -9.32
CA ASN A 21 -3.44 16.44 -9.83
C ASN A 21 -4.31 15.88 -8.70
N THR A 22 -5.53 15.51 -9.05
CA THR A 22 -6.48 14.94 -8.10
C THR A 22 -6.24 13.46 -7.87
N ILE A 23 -6.79 12.92 -6.78
CA ILE A 23 -6.79 11.46 -6.54
C ILE A 23 -7.53 10.72 -7.66
N SER A 24 -8.60 11.29 -8.21
CA SER A 24 -9.35 10.71 -9.35
C SER A 24 -8.46 10.56 -10.58
N TYR A 25 -7.69 11.61 -10.91
CA TYR A 25 -6.73 11.55 -12.02
C TYR A 25 -5.75 10.38 -11.85
N TRP A 26 -5.19 10.22 -10.65
CA TRP A 26 -4.25 9.13 -10.37
C TRP A 26 -4.91 7.75 -10.35
N GLN A 27 -6.17 7.65 -9.95
CA GLN A 27 -6.93 6.40 -10.05
C GLN A 27 -7.08 5.97 -11.51
N ASP A 28 -7.43 6.90 -12.40
CA ASP A 28 -7.60 6.63 -13.82
C ASP A 28 -6.25 6.29 -14.47
N TYR A 29 -5.21 7.08 -14.19
CA TYR A 29 -3.87 6.87 -14.72
C TYR A 29 -3.26 5.52 -14.28
N LEU A 30 -3.58 5.06 -13.08
CA LEU A 30 -3.05 3.83 -12.49
C LEU A 30 -4.01 2.64 -12.60
N GLU A 31 -5.07 2.72 -13.40
CA GLU A 31 -6.11 1.69 -13.50
C GLU A 31 -5.55 0.31 -13.89
N ALA A 32 -4.52 0.27 -14.73
CA ALA A 32 -3.85 -0.96 -15.16
C ALA A 32 -3.02 -1.64 -14.06
N TRP A 33 -2.81 -0.96 -12.92
CA TRP A 33 -2.00 -1.43 -11.81
C TRP A 33 -2.88 -1.68 -10.58
N PRO A 34 -2.42 -2.46 -9.60
CA PRO A 34 -3.21 -2.82 -8.43
C PRO A 34 -3.28 -1.68 -7.40
N PHE A 35 -3.58 -0.47 -7.84
CA PHE A 35 -3.86 0.65 -6.95
C PHE A 35 -5.32 0.64 -6.50
N LEU A 36 -5.53 0.99 -5.24
CA LEU A 36 -6.86 1.11 -4.65
C LEU A 36 -6.89 2.25 -3.65
N GLU A 37 -7.93 3.09 -3.75
CA GLU A 37 -8.18 4.08 -2.72
C GLU A 37 -8.76 3.36 -1.50
N ILE A 38 -8.02 3.33 -0.39
CA ILE A 38 -8.38 2.59 0.82
C ILE A 38 -9.03 3.46 1.90
N TYR A 39 -8.84 4.77 1.79
CA TYR A 39 -9.42 5.81 2.64
C TYR A 39 -9.63 7.08 1.81
N ARG A 40 -10.42 8.05 2.29
CA ARG A 40 -10.66 9.30 1.58
C ARG A 40 -9.33 9.99 1.26
N GLY A 41 -9.00 10.07 -0.02
CA GLY A 41 -7.78 10.71 -0.50
C GLY A 41 -6.49 9.90 -0.31
N VAL A 42 -6.60 8.59 -0.05
CA VAL A 42 -5.44 7.71 0.17
C VAL A 42 -5.47 6.56 -0.83
N LEU A 43 -4.70 6.70 -1.91
CA LEU A 43 -4.51 5.72 -2.98
C LEU A 43 -3.24 4.89 -2.70
N VAL A 44 -3.36 3.56 -2.69
CA VAL A 44 -2.29 2.65 -2.27
C VAL A 44 -2.06 1.57 -3.32
N ASN A 45 -0.79 1.29 -3.63
CA ASN A 45 -0.40 0.11 -4.38
C ASN A 45 -0.52 -1.15 -3.50
N LEU A 46 -1.47 -2.04 -3.84
CA LEU A 46 -1.74 -3.24 -3.06
C LEU A 46 -0.57 -4.23 -3.05
N CYS A 47 0.31 -4.24 -4.07
CA CYS A 47 1.53 -5.06 -4.06
C CYS A 47 2.57 -4.64 -3.00
N GLN A 48 2.39 -3.47 -2.39
CA GLN A 48 3.22 -2.99 -1.28
C GLN A 48 2.59 -3.28 0.09
N VAL A 49 1.37 -3.81 0.14
CA VAL A 49 0.69 -4.16 1.39
C VAL A 49 1.19 -5.52 1.89
N VAL A 50 1.56 -5.58 3.18
CA VAL A 50 1.97 -6.81 3.88
C VAL A 50 0.85 -7.35 4.76
N THR A 51 0.07 -6.46 5.37
CA THR A 51 -1.00 -6.85 6.29
C THR A 51 -2.21 -5.95 6.10
N VAL A 52 -3.40 -6.55 6.12
CA VAL A 52 -4.69 -5.86 6.04
C VAL A 52 -5.47 -6.15 7.31
N ASN A 53 -5.77 -5.10 8.08
CA ASN A 53 -6.63 -5.13 9.25
C ASN A 53 -7.92 -4.34 8.97
N LYS A 54 -8.93 -4.47 9.84
CA LYS A 54 -10.25 -3.83 9.65
C LYS A 54 -10.20 -2.31 9.59
N ASP A 55 -9.22 -1.70 10.26
CA ASP A 55 -9.06 -0.26 10.46
C ASP A 55 -7.80 0.30 9.80
N HIS A 56 -6.86 -0.53 9.37
CA HIS A 56 -5.61 -0.10 8.77
C HIS A 56 -4.95 -1.16 7.87
N VAL A 57 -4.03 -0.73 7.02
CA VAL A 57 -3.05 -1.60 6.33
C VAL A 57 -1.63 -1.28 6.80
N ILE A 58 -0.74 -2.25 6.65
CA ILE A 58 0.70 -2.10 6.88
C ILE A 58 1.43 -2.35 5.55
N LEU A 59 2.25 -1.39 5.14
CA LEU A 59 3.07 -1.48 3.92
C LEU A 59 4.42 -2.15 4.18
N LYS A 60 5.13 -2.56 3.13
CA LYS A 60 6.46 -3.19 3.18
C LYS A 60 7.53 -2.31 3.86
N ASN A 61 7.36 -0.99 3.84
CA ASN A 61 8.23 -0.04 4.54
C ASN A 61 7.84 0.18 6.01
N GLY A 62 6.84 -0.54 6.53
CA GLY A 62 6.33 -0.40 7.90
C GLY A 62 5.28 0.69 8.10
N LEU A 63 4.95 1.48 7.07
CA LEU A 63 3.96 2.55 7.19
C LEU A 63 2.56 1.98 7.43
N LYS A 64 1.87 2.53 8.44
CA LYS A 64 0.50 2.20 8.80
C LYS A 64 -0.45 3.23 8.21
N LEU A 65 -1.35 2.80 7.33
CA LEU A 65 -2.34 3.67 6.68
C LEU A 65 -3.77 3.30 7.08
N PRO A 66 -4.66 4.27 7.33
CA PRO A 66 -6.03 4.00 7.74
C PRO A 66 -6.83 3.34 6.60
N VAL A 67 -7.82 2.54 6.98
CA VAL A 67 -8.78 1.92 6.06
C VAL A 67 -10.19 2.37 6.40
N ALA A 68 -10.93 2.81 5.39
CA ALA A 68 -12.35 3.08 5.56
C ALA A 68 -13.06 1.74 5.76
N ARG A 69 -13.86 1.61 6.83
CA ARG A 69 -14.54 0.34 7.19
C ARG A 69 -15.24 -0.33 6.01
N ARG A 70 -15.90 0.46 5.14
CA ARG A 70 -16.60 -0.02 3.94
C ARG A 70 -15.69 -0.64 2.87
N ARG A 71 -14.42 -0.24 2.82
CA ARG A 71 -13.43 -0.67 1.82
C ARG A 71 -12.64 -1.91 2.25
N TYR A 72 -12.70 -2.31 3.52
CA TYR A 72 -11.99 -3.49 4.03
C TYR A 72 -12.26 -4.76 3.20
N ARG A 73 -13.54 -5.04 2.90
CA ARG A 73 -13.92 -6.21 2.09
C ARG A 73 -13.39 -6.14 0.67
N GLU A 74 -13.45 -4.96 0.06
CA GLU A 74 -12.95 -4.73 -1.29
C GLU A 74 -11.44 -4.96 -1.38
N ILE A 75 -10.68 -4.46 -0.40
CA ILE A 75 -9.22 -4.68 -0.31
C ILE A 75 -8.92 -6.17 -0.26
N LEU A 76 -9.61 -6.94 0.60
CA LEU A 76 -9.39 -8.38 0.72
C LEU A 76 -9.70 -9.13 -0.58
N THR A 77 -10.77 -8.76 -1.28
CA THR A 77 -11.13 -9.36 -2.57
C THR A 77 -10.06 -9.07 -3.62
N LYS A 78 -9.62 -7.80 -3.77
CA LYS A 78 -8.57 -7.45 -4.73
C LYS A 78 -7.24 -8.15 -4.40
N MET A 79 -6.82 -8.15 -3.14
CA MET A 79 -5.58 -8.80 -2.69
C MET A 79 -5.56 -10.30 -3.01
N ARG A 80 -6.70 -11.01 -2.83
CA ARG A 80 -6.81 -12.43 -3.16
C ARG A 80 -6.59 -12.70 -4.65
N ASN A 81 -7.08 -11.83 -5.52
CA ASN A 81 -6.93 -11.98 -6.96
C ASN A 81 -5.47 -11.79 -7.38
N LEU A 82 -4.71 -10.94 -6.68
CA LEU A 82 -3.29 -10.69 -6.95
C LEU A 82 -2.36 -11.84 -6.54
N THR A 83 -2.78 -12.73 -5.65
CA THR A 83 -1.96 -13.88 -5.20
C THR A 83 -2.16 -15.14 -6.02
N ASN A 84 -3.12 -15.14 -6.95
CA ASN A 84 -3.49 -16.31 -7.75
C ASN A 84 -2.93 -16.27 -9.19
N GLU A 85 -2.09 -15.29 -9.50
CA GLU A 85 -1.27 -15.17 -10.71
C GLU A 85 0.21 -15.36 -10.37
#